data_AF-A0A3N5F9G3-F1
#
_entry.id   AF-A0A3N5F9G3-F1
#
_cell.length_a   1.000
_cell.length_b   1.000
_cell.length_c   1.000
_cell.angle_alpha   90.00
_cell.angle_beta   90.00
_cell.angle_gamma   90.00
#
_symmetry.space_group_name_H-M   'P 1'
#
loop_
_entity.id
_entity.type
_entity.pdbx_description
1 polymer ?
#
loop_
_entity_poly.entity_id
_entity_poly.type
_entity_poly.pdbx_seq_one_letter_code
_entity_poly.pdbx_strand_id
1 'polypeptide(L)'
;MEKTTNKPLKEEVLKEFPPFGKYRIRLVRNPRRPMESPTLDIREYISSETFEGFTRRGIRVSERAHLDLLRDVLKEILEAGGFAKPAPGLMPVE
;
A
#
# COMPACT_ATOMS: atom_id res chain seq x y z
N MET A 1 -7.06 -17.71 -24.13
CA MET A 1 -7.99 -16.81 -23.40
C MET A 1 -7.24 -15.51 -23.13
N GLU A 2 -7.74 -14.39 -23.63
CA GLU A 2 -7.13 -13.08 -23.38
C GLU A 2 -7.42 -12.66 -21.93
N LYS A 3 -6.35 -12.34 -21.18
CA LYS A 3 -6.44 -11.84 -19.81
C LYS A 3 -7.16 -10.48 -19.82
N THR A 4 -8.32 -10.40 -19.18
CA THR A 4 -9.07 -9.16 -19.01
C THR A 4 -8.36 -8.24 -18.01
N THR A 5 -7.58 -7.28 -18.52
CA THR A 5 -7.02 -6.22 -17.69
C THR A 5 -8.11 -5.21 -17.34
N ASN A 6 -8.60 -5.27 -16.12
CA ASN A 6 -9.49 -4.25 -15.58
C ASN A 6 -8.68 -2.95 -15.42
N LYS A 7 -8.93 -1.93 -16.25
CA LYS A 7 -8.27 -0.61 -16.14
C LYS A 7 -9.19 0.38 -15.39
N PRO A 8 -9.17 0.46 -14.05
CA PRO A 8 -9.78 1.58 -13.37
C PRO A 8 -8.93 2.84 -13.57
N LEU A 9 -9.57 4.01 -13.46
CA LEU A 9 -9.01 5.36 -13.61
C LEU A 9 -7.54 5.44 -13.18
N LYS A 10 -6.69 5.90 -14.10
CA LYS A 10 -5.23 5.86 -14.05
C LYS A 10 -4.70 6.82 -12.97
N GLU A 11 -4.86 6.44 -11.70
CA GLU A 11 -4.12 7.04 -10.60
C GLU A 11 -2.63 6.91 -10.87
N GLU A 12 -1.89 7.96 -10.54
CA GLU A 12 -0.45 7.97 -10.65
C GLU A 12 0.12 7.23 -9.44
N VAL A 13 0.87 6.15 -9.68
CA VAL A 13 1.58 5.45 -8.62
C VAL A 13 2.88 6.20 -8.35
N LEU A 14 2.96 6.86 -7.20
CA LEU A 14 4.14 7.60 -6.79
C LEU A 14 5.25 6.67 -6.29
N LYS A 15 4.85 5.61 -5.59
CA LYS A 15 5.78 4.61 -5.04
C LYS A 15 5.07 3.28 -4.85
N GLU A 16 5.76 2.20 -5.18
CA GLU A 16 5.37 0.84 -4.78
C GLU A 16 6.31 0.35 -3.68
N PHE A 17 5.74 -0.33 -2.69
CA PHE A 17 6.47 -0.96 -1.60
C PHE A 17 6.56 -2.47 -1.84
N PRO A 18 7.45 -3.17 -1.11
CA PRO A 18 7.48 -4.63 -1.13
C PRO A 18 6.09 -5.23 -0.87
N PRO A 19 5.74 -6.35 -1.52
CA PRO A 19 4.46 -7.01 -1.32
C PRO A 19 4.33 -7.50 0.13
N PHE A 20 3.10 -7.40 0.66
CA PHE A 20 2.73 -7.90 1.98
C PHE A 20 1.77 -9.09 1.79
N GLY A 21 2.32 -10.29 1.71
CA GLY A 21 1.57 -11.49 1.33
C GLY A 21 0.90 -11.31 -0.04
N LYS A 22 -0.43 -11.50 -0.09
CA LYS A 22 -1.25 -11.27 -1.30
C LYS A 22 -1.59 -9.80 -1.57
N TYR A 23 -1.16 -8.88 -0.70
CA TYR A 23 -1.43 -7.45 -0.83
C TYR A 23 -0.24 -6.73 -1.46
N ARG A 24 -0.55 -5.78 -2.33
CA ARG A 24 0.40 -4.78 -2.81
C ARG A 24 0.12 -3.48 -2.07
N ILE A 25 1.18 -2.81 -1.65
CA ILE A 25 1.13 -1.54 -0.92
C ILE A 25 1.71 -0.47 -1.83
N ARG A 26 0.93 0.59 -2.07
CA ARG A 26 1.31 1.66 -3.00
C ARG A 26 0.93 3.01 -2.45
N LEU A 27 1.74 4.00 -2.76
CA LEU A 27 1.38 5.40 -2.61
C LEU A 27 0.87 5.89 -3.95
N VAL A 28 -0.39 6.33 -4.00
CA VAL A 28 -1.05 6.77 -5.23
C VAL A 28 -1.51 8.22 -5.12
N ARG A 29 -1.58 8.92 -6.25
CA ARG A 29 -2.09 10.29 -6.35
C ARG A 29 -3.11 10.41 -7.49
N ASN A 30 -4.13 11.22 -7.26
CA ASN A 30 -5.08 11.58 -8.31
C ASN A 30 -4.48 12.70 -9.18
N PRO A 31 -4.18 12.46 -10.47
CA PRO A 31 -3.58 13.49 -11.31
C PRO A 31 -4.52 14.67 -11.58
N ARG A 32 -5.84 14.50 -11.41
CA ARG A 32 -6.82 15.59 -11.53
C ARG A 32 -6.87 16.49 -10.31
N ARG A 33 -6.27 16.07 -9.19
CA ARG A 33 -6.24 16.79 -7.92
C ARG A 33 -4.83 16.75 -7.34
N PRO A 34 -3.85 17.39 -7.99
CA PRO A 34 -2.43 17.29 -7.61
C PRO A 34 -2.13 17.91 -6.23
N MET A 35 -3.01 18.77 -5.74
CA MET A 35 -2.91 19.42 -4.41
C MET A 35 -3.43 18.53 -3.28
N GLU A 36 -4.15 17.44 -3.57
CA GLU A 36 -4.57 16.48 -2.55
C GLU A 36 -3.37 15.67 -2.05
N SER A 37 -3.38 15.35 -0.76
CA SER A 37 -2.35 14.47 -0.18
C SER A 37 -2.37 13.09 -0.85
N PRO A 38 -1.20 12.46 -1.05
CA PRO A 38 -1.14 11.10 -1.57
C PRO A 38 -1.93 10.10 -0.70
N THR A 39 -2.52 9.12 -1.35
CA THR A 39 -3.31 8.06 -0.70
C THR A 39 -2.48 6.80 -0.57
N LEU A 40 -2.47 6.20 0.62
CA LEU A 40 -1.98 4.84 0.84
C LEU A 40 -3.03 3.85 0.35
N ASP A 41 -2.72 3.05 -0.68
CA ASP A 41 -3.56 1.97 -1.20
C ASP A 41 -2.93 0.62 -0.83
N ILE A 42 -3.62 -0.15 0.01
CA ILE A 42 -3.25 -1.53 0.36
C ILE A 42 -4.33 -2.43 -0.20
N ARG A 43 -3.99 -3.20 -1.25
CA ARG A 43 -5.00 -3.90 -2.04
C ARG A 43 -4.53 -5.26 -2.48
N GLU A 44 -5.45 -6.22 -2.41
CA GLU A 44 -5.20 -7.58 -2.85
C GLU A 44 -4.90 -7.56 -4.35
N TYR A 45 -3.83 -8.26 -4.72
CA TYR A 45 -3.41 -8.44 -6.10
C TYR A 45 -3.42 -9.93 -6.41
N ILE A 46 -4.17 -10.31 -7.43
CA ILE A 46 -4.23 -11.68 -7.91
C ILE A 46 -3.43 -11.75 -9.20
N SER A 47 -2.51 -12.72 -9.27
CA SER A 47 -1.88 -13.15 -10.51
C SER A 47 -2.23 -14.62 -10.69
N SER A 48 -3.13 -14.90 -11.64
CA SER A 48 -3.53 -16.24 -12.05
C SER A 48 -3.45 -16.37 -13.57
N GLU A 49 -3.72 -17.57 -14.08
CA GLU A 49 -3.77 -17.82 -15.52
C GLU A 49 -4.83 -16.95 -16.23
N THR A 50 -5.94 -16.69 -15.54
CA THR A 50 -7.13 -16.03 -16.12
C THR A 50 -7.30 -14.56 -15.70
N PHE A 51 -6.65 -14.12 -14.62
CA PHE A 51 -6.77 -12.75 -14.13
C PHE A 51 -5.45 -12.26 -13.54
N GLU A 52 -5.09 -11.03 -13.89
CA GLU A 52 -3.93 -10.37 -13.34
C GLU A 52 -4.28 -8.92 -13.02
N GLY A 53 -4.30 -8.59 -11.73
CA GLY A 53 -4.65 -7.25 -11.29
C GLY A 53 -5.10 -7.12 -9.86
N PHE A 54 -5.49 -5.89 -9.53
CA PHE A 54 -6.02 -5.53 -8.23
C PHE A 54 -7.49 -5.94 -8.09
N THR A 55 -7.85 -6.52 -6.95
CA THR A 55 -9.25 -6.80 -6.62
C THR A 55 -9.88 -5.60 -5.90
N ARG A 56 -11.19 -5.67 -5.65
CA ARG A 56 -11.87 -4.67 -4.81
C ARG A 56 -11.53 -4.80 -3.32
N ARG A 57 -10.87 -5.89 -2.91
CA ARG A 57 -10.51 -6.16 -1.52
C ARG A 57 -9.24 -5.40 -1.15
N GLY A 58 -9.40 -4.37 -0.35
CA GLY A 58 -8.31 -3.51 0.09
C GLY A 58 -8.83 -2.28 0.80
N ILE A 59 -7.91 -1.47 1.31
CA ILE A 59 -8.20 -0.21 1.98
C ILE A 59 -7.45 0.93 1.30
N ARG A 60 -8.02 2.13 1.43
CA ARG A 60 -7.41 3.38 1.02
C ARG A 60 -7.43 4.34 2.19
N VAL A 61 -6.28 4.91 2.50
CA VAL A 61 -6.11 5.86 3.60
C VAL A 61 -5.46 7.11 3.06
N SER A 62 -6.21 8.21 3.03
CA SER A 62 -5.74 9.52 2.54
C SER A 62 -5.72 10.59 3.63
N GLU A 63 -6.54 10.42 4.66
CA GLU A 63 -6.66 11.39 5.75
C GLU A 63 -5.50 11.29 6.73
N ARG A 64 -4.95 12.43 7.10
CA ARG A 64 -3.78 12.53 7.99
C ARG A 64 -4.02 11.87 9.35
N ALA A 65 -5.18 12.11 9.98
CA ALA A 65 -5.50 11.54 11.28
C ALA A 65 -5.53 10.00 11.26
N HIS A 66 -6.07 9.40 10.19
CA HIS A 66 -6.07 7.94 10.03
C HIS A 66 -4.68 7.36 9.79
N LEU A 67 -3.80 8.09 9.09
CA LEU A 67 -2.40 7.68 8.90
C LEU A 67 -1.60 7.76 10.21
N ASP A 68 -1.79 8.81 11.01
CA ASP A 68 -1.16 8.93 12.33
C ASP A 68 -1.63 7.80 13.27
N LEU A 69 -2.94 7.52 13.31
CA LEU A 69 -3.47 6.38 14.07
C LEU A 69 -2.89 5.05 13.62
N LEU A 70 -2.84 4.80 12.30
CA LEU A 70 -2.28 3.56 11.75
C LEU A 70 -0.79 3.40 12.14
N ARG A 71 -0.02 4.49 12.09
CA ARG A 71 1.39 4.50 12.53
C ARG A 71 1.49 4.10 14.00
N ASP A 72 0.69 4.71 14.86
CA ASP A 72 0.79 4.52 16.31
C ASP A 72 0.36 3.09 16.70
N VAL A 73 -0.70 2.56 16.09
CA VAL A 73 -1.13 1.16 16.26
C VAL A 73 -0.05 0.18 15.79
N LEU A 74 0.56 0.40 14.62
CA LEU A 74 1.63 -0.46 14.13
C LEU A 74 2.86 -0.42 15.05
N LYS A 75 3.21 0.76 15.57
CA LYS A 75 4.30 0.93 16.52
C LYS A 75 4.04 0.14 17.80
N GLU A 76 2.86 0.27 18.38
CA GLU A 76 2.47 -0.43 19.61
C GLU A 76 2.50 -1.96 19.42
N ILE A 77 1.99 -2.48 18.29
CA ILE A 77 2.03 -3.91 17.98
C ILE A 77 3.48 -4.42 17.89
N LEU A 78 4.37 -3.68 17.24
CA LEU A 78 5.78 -4.05 17.09
C LEU A 78 6.52 -4.03 18.43
N GLU A 79 6.24 -3.03 19.26
CA GLU A 79 6.81 -2.93 20.61
C GLU A 79 6.30 -4.04 21.53
N ALA A 80 4.99 -4.31 21.54
CA ALA A 80 4.37 -5.38 22.32
C ALA A 80 4.85 -6.78 21.91
N GLY A 81 5.12 -6.99 20.62
CA GLY A 81 5.68 -8.23 20.10
C GLY A 81 7.17 -8.44 20.38
N GLY A 82 7.86 -7.50 21.05
CA GLY A 82 9.30 -7.57 21.28
C GLY A 82 10.15 -7.28 20.04
N PHE A 83 9.54 -6.79 18.95
CA PHE A 83 10.21 -6.38 17.71
C PHE A 83 10.77 -4.94 17.77
N ALA A 84 11.02 -4.41 18.97
CA ALA A 84 11.53 -3.05 19.18
C ALA A 84 12.95 -2.79 18.59
N LYS A 85 13.57 -3.78 17.95
CA LYS A 85 14.75 -3.59 17.10
C LYS A 85 14.34 -3.65 15.62
N PRO A 86 14.70 -2.66 14.79
CA PRO A 86 14.37 -2.69 13.37
C PRO A 86 14.87 -3.99 12.74
N ALA A 87 14.05 -4.57 11.84
CA ALA A 87 14.44 -5.77 11.11
C ALA A 87 15.81 -5.54 10.42
N PRO A 88 16.74 -6.51 10.46
CA PRO A 88 18.04 -6.35 9.83
C PRO A 88 17.87 -6.01 8.34
N GLY A 89 18.38 -4.85 7.91
CA GLY A 89 18.33 -4.41 6.51
C GLY A 89 17.59 -3.09 6.22
N LEU A 90 17.03 -2.42 7.22
CA LEU A 90 16.39 -1.08 7.08
C LEU A 90 17.09 0.02 7.89
N MET A 91 18.40 -0.10 8.11
CA MET A 91 19.16 1.04 8.67
C MET A 91 19.27 2.13 7.58
N PRO A 92 19.11 3.42 7.93
CA PRO A 92 19.44 4.49 7.01
C PRO A 92 20.92 4.39 6.66
N VAL A 93 21.23 4.54 5.38
CA VAL A 93 22.60 4.75 4.93
C VAL A 93 23.04 6.08 5.54
N GLU A 94 24.13 6.07 6.33
CA GLU A 94 24.79 7.28 6.84
C GLU A 94 25.30 8.16 5.69
#